data_AF-A0AAD5USW6-F1
#
_entry.id   AF-A0AAD5USW6-F1
#
_cell.length_a   1.000
_cell.length_b   1.000
_cell.length_c   1.000
_cell.angle_alpha   90.00
_cell.angle_beta   90.00
_cell.angle_gamma   90.00
#
_symmetry.space_group_name_H-M   'P 1'
#
loop_
_entity.id
_entity.type
_entity.pdbx_description
1 polymer ?
#
loop_
_entity_poly.entity_id
_entity_poly.type
_entity_poly.pdbx_seq_one_letter_code
_entity_poly.pdbx_strand_id
1 'polypeptide(L)'
;MWDTLTTLDFRPAFGCSLASFGVASDYAITRLQPLVDDVIKRAQEYSELHNSKGTRIRFTCAAMSDSLKRLSYPATFRDINRQFVSVQRFWKESVAWLTWVQDKWEHFEPSPSANVAPAPIDNRFMGAYTTDPAVVQILMRAGVPVWLLRPPELILPTTIIHEVINPTQASSVINTNDPKFALYHGTIGDRALSVTCMGGHTYSDVEHVPHHDPDVSARPRISISQPNKPSSSLGFAPLREDIAVVFPSEHTSRTGSAGSSLSRFSSPIQSQTTKNASKSSSKSSVPYQQPSPGANRNPFIDPNHSDMPKPLSIWAAELRLCSEGTTPIRRWGYLFPDPALFVTCSRERADNFFSTWLGLRVAWVTLHENYPADVRPLLTQTWRDILGGLQGQVVTLGQQTRTSARKQTSQQALEHVFEIQGIEDASFAMTPPFAYRSHIYQQNEVIPPNVRQEILWEIYHLGFRAELLALDRHLVPSQYSDQSSLDRDEFLRRQMVDRVCGGQLDLGTSALDEAVKALSSPILSVRLPSIEAFRLIIVRWPLCPHALVQIESLTDPRHPPRNISIAERLIYKFYLRSFYFHAGRPALVPHAPAA
;
A
#
# COMPACT_ATOMS: atom_id res chain seq x y z
N MET A 1 13.64 20.24 -14.23
CA MET A 1 12.75 19.10 -14.56
C MET A 1 13.28 18.18 -15.67
N TRP A 2 14.49 18.42 -16.21
CA TRP A 2 15.10 17.57 -17.26
C TRP A 2 16.44 16.97 -16.81
N ASP A 3 16.84 17.24 -15.56
CA ASP A 3 18.05 16.70 -14.95
C ASP A 3 17.86 15.22 -14.63
N THR A 4 18.97 14.50 -14.49
CA THR A 4 18.98 13.10 -14.03
C THR A 4 19.49 13.06 -12.60
N LEU A 5 18.81 12.32 -11.72
CA LEU A 5 19.28 12.10 -10.36
C LEU A 5 20.51 11.19 -10.40
N THR A 6 21.57 11.59 -9.71
CA THR A 6 22.82 10.82 -9.64
C THR A 6 23.05 10.26 -8.24
N THR A 7 24.02 9.35 -8.09
CA THR A 7 24.42 8.83 -6.78
C THR A 7 24.96 9.92 -5.84
N LEU A 8 25.44 11.05 -6.37
CA LEU A 8 25.86 12.22 -5.57
C LEU A 8 24.66 12.93 -4.92
N ASP A 9 23.47 12.77 -5.49
CA ASP A 9 22.23 13.31 -4.95
C ASP A 9 21.58 12.36 -3.92
N PHE A 10 22.23 11.25 -3.57
CA PHE A 10 21.73 10.26 -2.62
C PHE A 10 22.57 10.26 -1.35
N ARG A 11 21.93 10.53 -0.22
CA ARG A 11 22.58 10.55 1.09
C ARG A 11 22.14 9.34 1.90
N PRO A 12 23.06 8.52 2.45
CA PRO A 12 22.69 7.41 3.33
C PRO A 12 21.79 7.86 4.47
N ALA A 13 20.80 7.04 4.80
CA ALA A 13 19.87 7.33 5.88
C ALA A 13 20.58 7.05 7.20
N PHE A 14 20.88 8.11 7.95
CA PHE A 14 21.58 7.98 9.22
C PHE A 14 20.74 7.14 10.21
N GLY A 15 21.37 6.13 10.81
CA GLY A 15 20.74 5.27 11.82
C GLY A 15 19.76 4.22 11.28
N CYS A 16 19.79 3.92 9.97
CA CYS A 16 19.14 2.75 9.39
C CYS A 16 20.10 1.55 9.43
N SER A 17 19.58 0.35 9.77
CA SER A 17 20.38 -0.88 9.76
C SER A 17 20.74 -1.37 8.34
N LEU A 18 20.05 -0.85 7.31
CA LEU A 18 20.29 -1.19 5.91
C LEU A 18 21.09 -0.10 5.22
N ALA A 19 22.33 -0.41 4.82
CA ALA A 19 23.23 0.52 4.15
C ALA A 19 22.74 0.98 2.77
N SER A 20 21.81 0.23 2.16
CA SER A 20 21.21 0.55 0.86
C SER A 20 20.14 1.66 0.93
N PHE A 21 19.71 2.06 2.14
CA PHE A 21 18.70 3.09 2.34
C PHE A 21 19.31 4.47 2.50
N GLY A 22 18.68 5.46 1.88
CA GLY A 22 19.09 6.85 1.87
C GLY A 22 17.93 7.78 1.55
N VAL A 23 18.21 9.08 1.52
CA VAL A 23 17.28 10.15 1.15
C VAL A 23 17.85 10.95 -0.01
N ALA A 24 17.01 11.66 -0.75
CA ALA A 24 17.49 12.62 -1.74
C ALA A 24 18.20 13.79 -1.03
N SER A 25 19.20 14.36 -1.67
CA SER A 25 19.88 15.55 -1.16
C SER A 25 18.92 16.73 -1.10
N ASP A 26 19.10 17.62 -0.11
CA ASP A 26 18.31 18.85 0.00
C ASP A 26 18.40 19.69 -1.28
N TYR A 27 19.54 19.63 -1.97
CA TYR A 27 19.76 20.28 -3.24
C TYR A 27 18.85 19.72 -4.35
N ALA A 28 18.69 18.40 -4.44
CA ALA A 28 17.77 17.78 -5.40
C ALA A 28 16.30 18.18 -5.12
N ILE A 29 15.89 18.19 -3.85
CA ILE A 29 14.52 18.55 -3.44
C ILE A 29 14.24 20.04 -3.69
N THR A 30 15.14 20.93 -3.23
CA THR A 30 14.97 22.39 -3.32
C THR A 30 14.89 22.89 -4.77
N ARG A 31 15.48 22.17 -5.73
CA ARG A 31 15.35 22.48 -7.16
C ARG A 31 13.97 22.13 -7.74
N LEU A 32 13.32 21.09 -7.23
CA LEU A 32 12.01 20.65 -7.72
C LEU A 32 10.86 21.40 -7.05
N GLN A 33 10.98 21.68 -5.75
CA GLN A 33 9.94 22.32 -4.93
C GLN A 33 9.28 23.55 -5.58
N PRO A 34 10.01 24.61 -5.99
CA PRO A 34 9.38 25.81 -6.54
C PRO A 34 8.64 25.54 -7.86
N LEU A 35 9.11 24.57 -8.65
CA LEU A 35 8.47 24.19 -9.92
C LEU A 35 7.16 23.42 -9.68
N VAL A 36 7.15 22.57 -8.66
CA VAL A 36 5.95 21.83 -8.23
C VAL A 36 4.91 22.79 -7.65
N ASP A 37 5.34 23.71 -6.78
CA ASP A 37 4.46 24.69 -6.16
C ASP A 37 3.80 25.61 -7.19
N ASP A 38 4.54 26.06 -8.21
CA ASP A 38 4.01 26.88 -9.31
C ASP A 38 2.86 26.16 -10.05
N VAL A 39 3.06 24.90 -10.43
CA VAL A 39 2.06 24.13 -11.17
C VAL A 39 0.83 23.82 -10.32
N ILE A 40 1.02 23.51 -9.03
CA ILE A 40 -0.10 23.31 -8.10
C ILE A 40 -0.93 24.59 -7.98
N LYS A 41 -0.27 25.73 -7.82
CA LYS A 41 -0.93 27.04 -7.75
C LYS A 41 -1.75 27.32 -9.02
N ARG A 42 -1.14 27.14 -10.20
CA ARG A 42 -1.84 27.30 -11.49
C ARG A 42 -3.05 26.38 -11.64
N ALA A 43 -2.94 25.13 -11.16
CA ALA A 43 -4.05 24.18 -11.19
C ALA A 43 -5.19 24.56 -10.24
N GLN A 44 -4.88 25.12 -9.07
CA GLN A 44 -5.86 25.63 -8.12
C GLN A 44 -6.62 26.82 -8.71
N GLU A 45 -5.90 27.83 -9.22
CA GLU A 45 -6.48 29.01 -9.88
C GLU A 45 -7.40 28.62 -11.04
N TYR A 46 -6.98 27.65 -11.87
CA TYR A 46 -7.82 27.13 -12.95
C TYR A 46 -9.10 26.46 -12.44
N SER A 47 -8.99 25.64 -11.37
CA SER A 47 -10.14 24.94 -10.79
C SER A 47 -11.16 25.89 -10.16
N GLU A 48 -10.70 27.00 -9.56
CA GLU A 48 -11.57 28.02 -8.97
C GLU A 48 -12.35 28.78 -10.04
N LEU A 49 -11.67 29.18 -11.12
CA LEU A 49 -12.28 29.94 -12.23
C LEU A 49 -13.33 29.15 -13.01
N HIS A 50 -13.11 27.86 -13.22
CA HIS A 50 -13.93 27.07 -14.16
C HIS A 50 -14.90 26.11 -13.48
N ASN A 51 -14.98 26.14 -12.14
CA ASN A 51 -15.72 25.19 -11.30
C ASN A 51 -15.52 23.71 -11.76
N SER A 52 -14.35 23.44 -12.34
CA SER A 52 -14.17 22.27 -13.18
C SER A 52 -13.83 21.07 -12.30
N LYS A 53 -14.54 19.97 -12.53
CA LYS A 53 -14.20 18.65 -11.96
C LYS A 53 -13.03 18.05 -12.73
N GLY A 54 -11.91 18.79 -12.82
CA GLY A 54 -10.66 18.37 -13.44
C GLY A 54 -10.02 17.23 -12.65
N THR A 55 -10.63 16.06 -12.68
CA THR A 55 -10.23 14.89 -11.88
C THR A 55 -8.79 14.50 -12.21
N ARG A 56 -8.37 14.69 -13.48
CA ARG A 56 -7.02 14.40 -13.94
C ARG A 56 -5.96 15.37 -13.38
N ILE A 57 -6.15 16.68 -13.50
CA ILE A 57 -5.17 17.64 -12.98
C ILE A 57 -5.06 17.57 -11.45
N ARG A 58 -6.17 17.33 -10.76
CA ARG A 58 -6.16 17.10 -9.30
C ARG A 58 -5.35 15.86 -8.93
N PHE A 59 -5.53 14.79 -9.69
CA PHE A 59 -4.78 13.56 -9.52
C PHE A 59 -3.28 13.76 -9.78
N THR A 60 -2.90 14.37 -10.91
CA THR A 60 -1.47 14.58 -11.23
C THR A 60 -0.81 15.54 -10.25
N CYS A 61 -1.49 16.58 -9.79
CA CYS A 61 -0.99 17.46 -8.72
C CYS A 61 -0.78 16.70 -7.41
N ALA A 62 -1.76 15.91 -6.96
CA ALA A 62 -1.62 15.12 -5.74
C ALA A 62 -0.46 14.11 -5.85
N ALA A 63 -0.41 13.35 -6.94
CA ALA A 63 0.64 12.37 -7.17
C ALA A 63 2.04 13.02 -7.26
N MET A 64 2.13 14.20 -7.89
CA MET A 64 3.36 15.01 -7.94
C MET A 64 3.81 15.45 -6.54
N SER A 65 2.91 16.00 -5.73
CA SER A 65 3.21 16.41 -4.35
C SER A 65 3.66 15.24 -3.50
N ASP A 66 2.98 14.10 -3.60
CA ASP A 66 3.31 12.92 -2.80
C ASP A 66 4.66 12.31 -3.21
N SER A 67 4.96 12.29 -4.51
CA SER A 67 6.27 11.85 -4.99
C SER A 67 7.40 12.79 -4.57
N LEU A 68 7.15 14.10 -4.52
CA LEU A 68 8.12 15.07 -4.02
C LEU A 68 8.39 14.87 -2.53
N LYS A 69 7.35 14.69 -1.71
CA LYS A 69 7.49 14.40 -0.28
C LYS A 69 8.29 13.12 -0.04
N ARG A 70 8.04 12.06 -0.82
CA ARG A 70 8.75 10.78 -0.72
C ARG A 70 10.25 10.87 -1.02
N LEU A 71 10.75 11.94 -1.65
CA LEU A 71 12.20 12.13 -1.83
C LEU A 71 12.94 12.35 -0.50
N SER A 72 12.25 12.87 0.50
CA SER A 72 12.80 13.05 1.85
C SER A 72 12.73 11.76 2.69
N TYR A 73 12.07 10.71 2.18
CA TYR A 73 11.85 9.47 2.93
C TYR A 73 12.98 8.48 2.67
N PRO A 74 13.46 7.79 3.71
CA PRO A 74 14.47 6.76 3.51
C PRO A 74 13.98 5.65 2.57
N ALA A 75 14.68 5.45 1.47
CA ALA A 75 14.42 4.39 0.50
C ALA A 75 15.71 4.00 -0.23
N THR A 76 15.65 2.95 -1.06
CA THR A 76 16.77 2.58 -1.92
C THR A 76 17.02 3.64 -2.99
N PHE A 77 18.25 3.75 -3.51
CA PHE A 77 18.55 4.69 -4.60
C PHE A 77 17.64 4.48 -5.82
N ARG A 78 17.36 3.22 -6.18
CA ARG A 78 16.40 2.87 -7.24
C ARG A 78 15.05 3.53 -7.01
N ASP A 79 14.54 3.43 -5.80
CA ASP A 79 13.20 3.91 -5.45
C ASP A 79 13.16 5.44 -5.37
N ILE A 80 14.21 6.08 -4.86
CA ILE A 80 14.34 7.54 -4.90
C ILE A 80 14.41 8.05 -6.34
N ASN A 81 15.18 7.39 -7.21
CA ASN A 81 15.22 7.75 -8.62
C ASN A 81 13.85 7.61 -9.28
N ARG A 82 13.09 6.55 -8.95
CA ARG A 82 11.71 6.39 -9.42
C ARG A 82 10.80 7.52 -8.93
N GLN A 83 10.90 7.94 -7.67
CA GLN A 83 10.14 9.08 -7.14
C GLN A 83 10.52 10.38 -7.85
N PHE A 84 11.81 10.61 -8.07
CA PHE A 84 12.31 11.80 -8.76
C PHE A 84 11.76 11.90 -10.19
N VAL A 85 11.83 10.80 -10.95
CA VAL A 85 11.26 10.71 -12.30
C VAL A 85 9.73 10.85 -12.26
N SER A 86 9.07 10.34 -11.22
CA SER A 86 7.62 10.51 -11.05
C SER A 86 7.24 11.98 -10.86
N VAL A 87 7.98 12.75 -10.05
CA VAL A 87 7.79 14.20 -9.93
C VAL A 87 7.91 14.87 -11.30
N GLN A 88 9.00 14.58 -12.03
CA GLN A 88 9.23 15.17 -13.36
C GLN A 88 8.11 14.84 -14.35
N ARG A 89 7.66 13.59 -14.35
CA ARG A 89 6.60 13.12 -15.23
C ARG A 89 5.29 13.84 -14.94
N PHE A 90 4.84 13.85 -13.69
CA PHE A 90 3.57 14.50 -13.33
C PHE A 90 3.61 16.00 -13.50
N TRP A 91 4.77 16.62 -13.27
CA TRP A 91 4.97 18.02 -13.59
C TRP A 91 4.78 18.27 -15.09
N LYS A 92 5.45 17.49 -15.95
CA LYS A 92 5.33 17.62 -17.41
C LYS A 92 3.89 17.39 -17.89
N GLU A 93 3.21 16.37 -17.35
CA GLU A 93 1.82 16.08 -17.68
C GLU A 93 0.88 17.20 -17.23
N SER A 94 1.06 17.72 -16.01
CA SER A 94 0.24 18.81 -15.47
C SER A 94 0.44 20.10 -16.25
N VAL A 95 1.69 20.44 -16.59
CA VAL A 95 2.01 21.61 -17.44
C VAL A 95 1.40 21.44 -18.83
N ALA A 96 1.56 20.27 -19.47
CA ALA A 96 0.98 20.02 -20.79
C ALA A 96 -0.54 20.14 -20.77
N TRP A 97 -1.19 19.59 -19.74
CA TRP A 97 -2.64 19.68 -19.57
C TRP A 97 -3.09 21.13 -19.35
N LEU A 98 -2.43 21.87 -18.44
CA LEU A 98 -2.75 23.27 -18.16
C LEU A 98 -2.57 24.13 -19.41
N THR A 99 -1.46 24.00 -20.12
CA THR A 99 -1.22 24.71 -21.39
C THR A 99 -2.29 24.36 -22.43
N TRP A 100 -2.72 23.09 -22.53
CA TRP A 100 -3.80 22.71 -23.44
C TRP A 100 -5.12 23.39 -23.10
N VAL A 101 -5.54 23.30 -21.83
CA VAL A 101 -6.86 23.83 -21.43
C VAL A 101 -6.91 25.35 -21.37
N GLN A 102 -5.79 26.01 -21.08
CA GLN A 102 -5.68 27.47 -21.00
C GLN A 102 -5.48 28.10 -22.38
N ASP A 103 -4.60 27.53 -23.23
CA ASP A 103 -4.20 28.19 -24.48
C ASP A 103 -4.98 27.70 -25.70
N LYS A 104 -5.52 26.47 -25.68
CA LYS A 104 -5.99 25.79 -26.91
C LYS A 104 -7.45 25.36 -26.88
N TRP A 105 -8.03 25.12 -25.70
CA TRP A 105 -9.37 24.52 -25.58
C TRP A 105 -10.45 25.31 -26.32
N GLU A 106 -10.49 26.63 -26.19
CA GLU A 106 -11.51 27.47 -26.87
C GLU A 106 -11.42 27.42 -28.39
N HIS A 107 -10.22 27.23 -28.95
CA HIS A 107 -10.03 27.07 -30.39
C HIS A 107 -10.30 25.64 -30.86
N PHE A 108 -10.03 24.66 -30.01
CA PHE A 108 -10.28 23.25 -30.28
C PHE A 108 -11.80 22.97 -30.29
N GLU A 109 -12.51 23.42 -29.26
CA GLU A 109 -13.96 23.26 -29.10
C GLU A 109 -14.62 24.62 -28.82
N PRO A 110 -14.83 25.46 -29.85
CA PRO A 110 -15.43 26.76 -29.69
C PRO A 110 -16.89 26.62 -29.28
N SER A 111 -17.31 27.49 -28.36
CA SER A 111 -18.73 27.61 -28.02
C SER A 111 -19.55 27.89 -29.28
N PRO A 112 -20.78 27.35 -29.42
CA PRO A 112 -21.64 27.58 -30.59
C PRO A 112 -21.89 29.06 -30.91
N SER A 113 -21.76 29.94 -29.91
CA SER A 113 -21.93 31.39 -30.04
C SER A 113 -20.63 32.16 -30.29
N ALA A 114 -19.47 31.50 -30.23
CA ALA A 114 -18.17 32.14 -30.32
C ALA A 114 -17.63 32.06 -31.75
N ASN A 115 -17.52 33.21 -32.41
CA ASN A 115 -16.89 33.32 -33.73
C ASN A 115 -15.37 33.44 -33.56
N VAL A 116 -14.72 32.32 -33.21
CA VAL A 116 -13.29 32.28 -32.89
C VAL A 116 -12.46 32.10 -34.16
N ALA A 117 -11.60 33.08 -34.46
CA ALA A 117 -10.66 32.98 -35.57
C ALA A 117 -9.64 31.84 -35.34
N PRO A 118 -9.10 31.22 -36.41
CA PRO A 118 -8.03 30.25 -36.28
C PRO A 118 -6.82 30.84 -35.54
N ALA A 119 -6.30 30.09 -34.56
CA ALA A 119 -5.08 30.48 -33.86
C ALA A 119 -3.85 30.35 -34.79
N PRO A 120 -2.83 31.22 -34.63
CA PRO A 120 -1.56 31.03 -35.32
C PRO A 120 -0.91 29.71 -34.92
N ILE A 121 -0.14 29.10 -35.84
CA ILE A 121 0.58 27.85 -35.58
C ILE A 121 1.59 28.06 -34.44
N ASP A 122 1.51 27.20 -33.43
CA ASP A 122 2.30 27.22 -32.22
C ASP A 122 3.29 26.05 -32.21
N ASN A 123 4.53 26.36 -32.59
CA ASN A 123 5.62 25.38 -32.71
C ASN A 123 6.13 24.86 -31.35
N ARG A 124 5.58 25.30 -30.21
CA ARG A 124 5.86 24.70 -28.89
C ARG A 124 5.26 23.29 -28.78
N PHE A 125 4.25 22.97 -29.60
CA PHE A 125 3.64 21.65 -29.65
C PHE A 125 4.38 20.77 -30.66
N MET A 126 4.61 19.51 -30.31
CA MET A 126 5.15 18.51 -31.25
C MET A 126 4.22 18.25 -32.44
N GLY A 127 2.92 18.53 -32.28
CA GLY A 127 1.89 18.29 -33.27
C GLY A 127 1.35 16.86 -33.28
N ALA A 128 0.54 16.52 -34.29
CA ALA A 128 -0.10 15.22 -34.40
C ALA A 128 -0.16 14.69 -35.84
N TYR A 129 -0.09 13.38 -35.99
CA TYR A 129 -0.42 12.68 -37.23
C TYR A 129 -1.85 12.16 -37.15
N THR A 130 -2.62 12.31 -38.23
CA THR A 130 -3.97 11.77 -38.32
C THR A 130 -4.27 11.34 -39.75
N THR A 131 -5.17 10.38 -39.91
CA THR A 131 -5.78 10.04 -41.21
C THR A 131 -7.14 10.71 -41.40
N ASP A 132 -7.66 11.38 -40.37
CA ASP A 132 -8.98 12.02 -40.37
C ASP A 132 -8.86 13.52 -40.74
N PRO A 133 -9.40 13.95 -41.89
CA PRO A 133 -9.41 15.36 -42.30
C PRO A 133 -10.16 16.28 -41.33
N ALA A 134 -11.17 15.79 -40.61
CA ALA A 134 -11.90 16.60 -39.64
C ALA A 134 -10.99 16.98 -38.45
N VAL A 135 -10.18 16.04 -37.96
CA VAL A 135 -9.19 16.30 -36.91
C VAL A 135 -8.13 17.29 -37.38
N VAL A 136 -7.71 17.23 -38.65
CA VAL A 136 -6.79 18.23 -39.23
C VAL A 136 -7.36 19.64 -39.11
N GLN A 137 -8.62 19.84 -39.50
CA GLN A 137 -9.26 21.17 -39.43
C GLN A 137 -9.34 21.69 -38.00
N ILE A 138 -9.68 20.82 -37.04
CA ILE A 138 -9.77 21.18 -35.63
C ILE A 138 -8.39 21.58 -35.07
N LEU A 139 -7.35 20.78 -35.33
CA LEU A 139 -6.00 21.06 -34.84
C LEU A 139 -5.38 22.30 -35.52
N MET A 140 -5.60 22.48 -36.82
CA MET A 140 -5.20 23.69 -37.54
C MET A 140 -5.87 24.93 -36.95
N ARG A 141 -7.17 24.86 -36.64
CA ARG A 141 -7.89 25.96 -35.99
C ARG A 141 -7.35 26.26 -34.59
N ALA A 142 -6.92 25.23 -33.86
CA ALA A 142 -6.24 25.37 -32.56
C ALA A 142 -4.78 25.85 -32.68
N GLY A 143 -4.25 26.02 -33.90
CA GLY A 143 -2.86 26.40 -34.11
C GLY A 143 -1.88 25.30 -33.69
N VAL A 144 -2.29 24.03 -33.73
CA VAL A 144 -1.43 22.88 -33.42
C VAL A 144 -0.91 22.29 -34.73
N PRO A 145 0.42 22.08 -34.89
CA PRO A 145 0.95 21.43 -36.08
C PRO A 145 0.30 20.06 -36.32
N VAL A 146 -0.13 19.78 -37.55
CA VAL A 146 -0.80 18.52 -37.89
C VAL A 146 -0.40 18.03 -39.27
N TRP A 147 -0.22 16.72 -39.40
CA TRP A 147 0.12 16.05 -40.63
C TRP A 147 -0.95 15.02 -41.00
N LEU A 148 -1.55 15.20 -42.18
CA LEU A 148 -2.53 14.27 -42.73
C LEU A 148 -1.83 13.12 -43.45
N LEU A 149 -1.91 11.92 -42.89
CA LEU A 149 -1.41 10.70 -43.51
C LEU A 149 -2.39 10.25 -44.59
N ARG A 150 -1.91 10.16 -45.84
CA ARG A 150 -2.70 9.71 -46.98
C ARG A 150 -1.96 8.63 -47.76
N PRO A 151 -2.64 7.54 -48.16
CA PRO A 151 -2.14 6.65 -49.20
C PRO A 151 -1.83 7.45 -50.49
N PRO A 152 -0.78 7.08 -51.24
CA PRO A 152 -0.40 7.77 -52.47
C PRO A 152 -1.55 7.85 -53.49
N GLU A 153 -2.43 6.85 -53.50
CA GLU A 153 -3.57 6.75 -54.44
C GLU A 153 -4.63 7.83 -54.18
N LEU A 154 -4.67 8.38 -52.96
CA LEU A 154 -5.58 9.47 -52.59
C LEU A 154 -4.99 10.87 -52.88
N ILE A 155 -3.75 10.94 -53.37
CA ILE A 155 -3.16 12.20 -53.84
C ILE A 155 -3.62 12.42 -55.27
N LEU A 156 -4.66 13.24 -55.43
CA LEU A 156 -5.20 13.56 -56.74
C LEU A 156 -4.15 14.29 -57.60
N PRO A 157 -4.17 14.11 -58.94
CA PRO A 157 -3.30 14.86 -59.86
C PRO A 157 -3.44 16.39 -59.73
N THR A 158 -4.57 16.86 -59.20
CA THR A 158 -4.87 18.28 -58.95
C THR A 158 -4.35 18.78 -57.60
N THR A 159 -3.72 17.93 -56.79
CA THR A 159 -3.18 18.33 -55.49
C THR A 159 -1.99 19.26 -55.70
N ILE A 160 -2.10 20.50 -55.23
CA ILE A 160 -0.99 21.45 -55.26
C ILE A 160 -0.01 21.08 -54.15
N ILE A 161 1.19 20.68 -54.55
CA ILE A 161 2.29 20.39 -53.63
C ILE A 161 3.17 21.63 -53.55
N HIS A 162 3.18 22.28 -52.38
CA HIS A 162 4.03 23.45 -52.15
C HIS A 162 5.49 23.08 -52.02
N GLU A 163 5.78 22.00 -51.28
CA GLU A 163 7.13 21.56 -51.00
C GLU A 163 7.14 20.05 -50.73
N VAL A 164 8.18 19.37 -51.20
CA VAL A 164 8.45 17.96 -50.87
C VAL A 164 9.63 17.93 -49.93
N ILE A 165 9.41 17.44 -48.71
CA ILE A 165 10.41 17.47 -47.63
C ILE A 165 10.86 16.03 -47.34
N ASN A 166 12.17 15.84 -47.21
CA ASN A 166 12.72 14.59 -46.70
C ASN A 166 12.66 14.59 -45.16
N PRO A 167 12.00 13.60 -44.52
CA PRO A 167 11.93 13.55 -43.07
C PRO A 167 13.33 13.49 -42.45
N THR A 168 13.57 14.30 -41.42
CA THR A 168 14.79 14.19 -40.63
C THR A 168 14.77 12.88 -39.85
N GLN A 169 15.71 11.98 -40.11
CA GLN A 169 15.85 10.77 -39.30
C GLN A 169 16.29 11.13 -37.88
N ALA A 170 15.75 10.42 -36.89
CA ALA A 170 16.18 10.58 -35.51
C ALA A 170 17.66 10.15 -35.38
N SER A 171 18.49 11.05 -34.86
CA SER A 171 19.93 10.82 -34.65
C SER A 171 20.22 9.84 -33.50
N SER A 172 19.23 9.53 -32.67
CA SER A 172 19.38 8.73 -31.46
C SER A 172 18.10 7.96 -31.17
N VAL A 173 17.87 6.86 -31.90
CA VAL A 173 16.85 5.89 -31.47
C VAL A 173 17.44 5.13 -30.30
N ILE A 174 16.89 5.31 -29.10
CA ILE A 174 17.27 4.52 -27.92
C ILE A 174 16.76 3.10 -28.16
N ASN A 175 17.57 2.28 -28.83
CA ASN A 175 17.41 0.82 -28.90
C ASN A 175 17.94 0.22 -27.60
N THR A 176 17.32 0.52 -26.47
CA THR A 176 17.51 -0.29 -25.28
C THR A 176 16.83 -1.63 -25.54
N ASN A 177 17.58 -2.59 -26.08
CA ASN A 177 17.19 -3.99 -26.27
C ASN A 177 16.95 -4.74 -24.94
N ASP A 178 16.72 -4.03 -23.84
CA ASP A 178 16.48 -4.61 -22.53
C ASP A 178 15.28 -3.96 -21.81
N PRO A 179 14.07 -3.98 -22.38
CA PRO A 179 12.90 -3.85 -21.54
C PRO A 179 12.72 -5.20 -20.84
N LYS A 180 13.25 -5.35 -19.62
CA LYS A 180 12.83 -6.45 -18.74
C LYS A 180 11.30 -6.52 -18.61
N PHE A 181 10.60 -5.41 -18.88
CA PHE A 181 9.14 -5.32 -18.98
C PHE A 181 8.72 -4.22 -19.98
N ALA A 182 8.06 -4.56 -21.08
CA ALA A 182 7.38 -3.57 -21.91
C ALA A 182 6.03 -3.21 -21.29
N LEU A 183 5.82 -1.92 -20.98
CA LEU A 183 4.60 -1.44 -20.31
C LEU A 183 3.33 -1.70 -21.14
N TYR A 184 3.42 -1.69 -22.47
CA TYR A 184 2.30 -1.92 -23.36
C TYR A 184 2.75 -2.57 -24.66
N HIS A 185 1.97 -3.56 -25.13
CA HIS A 185 2.08 -4.14 -26.46
C HIS A 185 0.78 -3.88 -27.22
N GLY A 186 0.89 -3.37 -28.44
CA GLY A 186 -0.25 -3.07 -29.30
C GLY A 186 -0.10 -1.75 -30.04
N THR A 187 -1.15 -1.36 -30.75
CA THR A 187 -1.20 -0.06 -31.45
C THR A 187 -1.25 1.10 -30.45
N ILE A 188 -0.57 2.19 -30.77
CA ILE A 188 -0.67 3.45 -30.03
C ILE A 188 -2.13 3.92 -30.09
N GLY A 189 -2.67 4.37 -28.96
CA GLY A 189 -4.05 4.80 -28.81
C GLY A 189 -4.44 4.92 -27.34
N ASP A 190 -5.73 5.00 -27.04
CA ASP A 190 -6.24 5.25 -25.68
C ASP A 190 -5.74 4.24 -24.64
N ARG A 191 -5.63 2.97 -25.03
CA ARG A 191 -5.10 1.92 -24.13
C ARG A 191 -3.61 2.12 -23.84
N ALA A 192 -2.81 2.47 -24.85
CA ALA A 192 -1.40 2.79 -24.67
C ALA A 192 -1.23 4.03 -23.78
N LEU A 193 -2.04 5.07 -23.99
CA LEU A 193 -2.06 6.28 -23.18
C LEU A 193 -2.51 5.99 -21.74
N SER A 194 -3.55 5.19 -21.55
CA SER A 194 -4.02 4.80 -20.21
C SER A 194 -2.93 4.08 -19.42
N VAL A 195 -2.29 3.09 -20.04
CA VAL A 195 -1.22 2.31 -19.41
C VAL A 195 0.03 3.16 -19.16
N THR A 196 0.43 3.98 -20.13
CA THR A 196 1.61 4.85 -19.98
C THR A 196 1.37 6.02 -19.05
N CYS A 197 0.17 6.62 -18.97
CA CYS A 197 -0.20 7.72 -18.08
C CYS A 197 -0.47 7.28 -16.64
N MET A 198 -0.87 6.03 -16.40
CA MET A 198 -1.22 5.56 -15.04
C MET A 198 -0.27 4.50 -14.47
N GLY A 199 0.43 3.70 -15.28
CA GLY A 199 1.25 2.58 -14.78
C GLY A 199 2.68 2.90 -14.34
N GLY A 200 3.04 4.18 -14.16
CA GLY A 200 4.43 4.56 -13.84
C GLY A 200 4.73 4.87 -12.37
N HIS A 201 3.72 5.23 -11.58
CA HIS A 201 3.89 5.88 -10.28
C HIS A 201 3.45 5.01 -9.11
N THR A 202 2.50 4.11 -9.34
CA THR A 202 2.21 3.00 -8.45
C THR A 202 3.33 1.98 -8.67
N TYR A 203 4.07 1.68 -7.60
CA TYR A 203 4.85 0.45 -7.56
C TYR A 203 3.89 -0.67 -7.94
N SER A 204 4.18 -1.34 -9.06
CA SER A 204 3.40 -2.47 -9.51
C SER A 204 3.30 -3.43 -8.34
N ASP A 205 2.06 -3.66 -7.90
CA ASP A 205 1.50 -4.98 -7.58
C ASP A 205 0.15 -4.73 -6.91
N VAL A 206 -0.91 -4.82 -7.73
CA VAL A 206 -2.28 -4.72 -7.24
C VAL A 206 -2.64 -5.99 -6.47
N GLU A 207 -3.04 -5.75 -5.23
CA GLU A 207 -3.77 -6.61 -4.29
C GLU A 207 -3.46 -8.11 -4.25
N HIS A 208 -2.86 -8.53 -3.12
CA HIS A 208 -3.36 -9.68 -2.41
C HIS A 208 -3.97 -9.23 -1.09
N VAL A 209 -5.27 -9.48 -0.93
CA VAL A 209 -5.91 -9.47 0.39
C VAL A 209 -5.02 -10.30 1.33
N PRO A 210 -4.66 -9.78 2.51
CA PRO A 210 -3.75 -10.48 3.38
C PRO A 210 -4.32 -11.84 3.79
N HIS A 211 -3.82 -12.90 3.16
CA HIS A 211 -4.13 -14.27 3.48
C HIS A 211 -2.89 -14.91 4.10
N HIS A 212 -3.04 -15.39 5.33
CA HIS A 212 -2.14 -16.38 5.87
C HIS A 212 -2.51 -17.72 5.23
N ASP A 213 -1.89 -18.07 4.11
CA ASP A 213 -1.96 -19.42 3.55
C ASP A 213 -1.02 -20.32 4.38
N PRO A 214 -1.51 -21.28 5.17
CA PRO A 214 -0.67 -22.10 6.05
C PRO A 214 0.30 -23.04 5.31
N ASP A 215 0.24 -23.13 3.97
CA ASP A 215 0.93 -24.15 3.16
C ASP A 215 2.10 -23.62 2.30
N VAL A 216 2.71 -22.48 2.66
CA VAL A 216 3.85 -21.92 1.92
C VAL A 216 5.09 -22.84 1.91
N SER A 217 5.19 -23.81 2.82
CA SER A 217 6.28 -24.80 2.81
C SER A 217 6.20 -25.84 1.68
N ALA A 218 5.10 -25.90 0.91
CA ALA A 218 4.85 -26.99 -0.05
C ALA A 218 4.71 -26.57 -1.52
N ARG A 219 4.83 -25.28 -1.88
CA ARG A 219 4.79 -24.90 -3.30
C ARG A 219 6.11 -25.27 -3.98
N PRO A 220 6.11 -26.05 -5.08
CA PRO A 220 7.33 -26.32 -5.82
C PRO A 220 7.88 -25.00 -6.35
N ARG A 221 9.22 -24.82 -6.24
CA ARG A 221 9.96 -23.78 -6.95
C ARG A 221 9.46 -23.73 -8.40
N ILE A 222 8.91 -22.60 -8.84
CA ILE A 222 8.87 -22.32 -10.27
C ILE A 222 10.32 -22.00 -10.63
N SER A 223 11.05 -23.04 -11.03
CA SER A 223 12.35 -22.89 -11.67
C SER A 223 12.13 -22.07 -12.92
N ILE A 224 12.70 -20.86 -12.96
CA ILE A 224 12.86 -20.09 -14.19
C ILE A 224 13.82 -20.90 -15.06
N SER A 225 13.28 -21.78 -15.90
CA SER A 225 14.06 -22.53 -16.87
C SER A 225 14.52 -21.58 -17.97
N GLN A 226 15.83 -21.45 -18.12
CA GLN A 226 16.48 -20.78 -19.25
C GLN A 226 16.00 -21.34 -20.60
N PRO A 227 16.03 -20.54 -21.68
CA PRO A 227 15.48 -20.94 -22.98
C PRO A 227 16.46 -21.87 -23.69
N ASN A 228 16.08 -23.15 -23.87
CA ASN A 228 16.75 -24.03 -24.82
C ASN A 228 15.77 -24.54 -25.87
N LYS A 229 15.95 -24.00 -27.10
CA LYS A 229 15.72 -24.51 -28.48
C LYS A 229 14.48 -25.37 -28.83
N PRO A 230 14.01 -25.28 -30.09
CA PRO A 230 12.65 -25.65 -30.47
C PRO A 230 12.51 -27.15 -30.73
N SER A 231 11.35 -27.71 -30.38
CA SER A 231 10.89 -29.00 -30.89
C SER A 231 9.39 -28.94 -31.17
N SER A 232 9.12 -28.71 -32.46
CA SER A 232 8.03 -29.19 -33.31
C SER A 232 6.77 -29.88 -32.71
N SER A 233 5.61 -29.38 -33.20
CA SER A 233 4.37 -30.13 -33.56
C SER A 233 3.51 -30.60 -32.37
N LEU A 234 2.18 -30.55 -32.28
CA LEU A 234 0.97 -30.31 -33.10
C LEU A 234 -0.08 -29.72 -32.11
N GLY A 235 -1.20 -29.05 -32.43
CA GLY A 235 -2.01 -28.87 -33.62
C GLY A 235 -3.21 -27.99 -33.22
N PHE A 236 -3.67 -27.16 -34.15
CA PHE A 236 -4.84 -26.29 -34.04
C PHE A 236 -6.16 -27.07 -33.94
N ALA A 237 -7.14 -26.56 -33.18
CA ALA A 237 -8.56 -26.44 -33.55
C ALA A 237 -9.38 -25.76 -32.42
N PRO A 238 -10.51 -25.07 -32.73
CA PRO A 238 -10.80 -23.75 -32.17
C PRO A 238 -12.02 -23.66 -31.23
N LEU A 239 -12.13 -22.47 -30.64
CA LEU A 239 -13.21 -21.86 -29.86
C LEU A 239 -14.64 -22.25 -30.30
N ARG A 240 -15.52 -22.42 -29.30
CA ARG A 240 -16.93 -22.04 -29.44
C ARG A 240 -17.44 -21.39 -28.15
N GLU A 241 -17.83 -20.13 -28.28
CA GLU A 241 -18.73 -19.41 -27.39
C GLU A 241 -20.05 -20.16 -27.31
N ASP A 242 -20.67 -20.21 -26.13
CA ASP A 242 -22.12 -20.06 -26.01
C ASP A 242 -22.50 -19.64 -24.59
N ILE A 243 -23.26 -18.55 -24.57
CA ILE A 243 -23.91 -17.90 -23.43
C ILE A 243 -25.15 -18.70 -23.04
N ALA A 244 -25.35 -19.01 -21.76
CA ALA A 244 -26.69 -19.27 -21.23
C ALA A 244 -26.80 -18.93 -19.73
N VAL A 245 -27.57 -17.88 -19.49
CA VAL A 245 -28.11 -17.43 -18.20
C VAL A 245 -29.22 -18.39 -17.75
N VAL A 246 -29.17 -18.93 -16.52
CA VAL A 246 -30.34 -19.55 -15.88
C VAL A 246 -30.34 -19.31 -14.36
N PHE A 247 -31.37 -18.63 -13.88
CA PHE A 247 -31.79 -18.53 -12.47
C PHE A 247 -32.44 -19.85 -12.00
N PRO A 248 -32.39 -20.22 -10.71
CA PRO A 248 -33.35 -21.17 -10.14
C PRO A 248 -34.34 -20.48 -9.19
N SER A 249 -35.63 -20.69 -9.46
CA SER A 249 -36.74 -20.58 -8.48
C SER A 249 -37.26 -21.98 -8.15
N GLU A 250 -37.97 -22.04 -7.02
CA GLU A 250 -38.23 -23.19 -6.19
C GLU A 250 -39.30 -24.18 -6.69
N HIS A 251 -39.27 -25.36 -6.04
CA HIS A 251 -40.38 -26.15 -5.51
C HIS A 251 -40.80 -27.48 -6.15
N THR A 252 -40.81 -28.47 -5.24
CA THR A 252 -41.74 -29.61 -5.04
C THR A 252 -41.38 -31.02 -5.53
N SER A 253 -40.92 -31.82 -4.55
CA SER A 253 -41.52 -33.07 -4.05
C SER A 253 -41.49 -34.34 -4.90
N ARG A 254 -40.77 -35.36 -4.40
CA ARG A 254 -41.27 -36.74 -4.26
C ARG A 254 -40.44 -37.56 -3.26
N THR A 255 -41.16 -38.47 -2.62
CA THR A 255 -40.94 -39.24 -1.39
C THR A 255 -40.26 -40.61 -1.59
N GLY A 256 -39.59 -41.15 -0.55
CA GLY A 256 -39.66 -42.59 -0.23
C GLY A 256 -38.38 -43.34 0.16
N SER A 257 -38.39 -43.91 1.37
CA SER A 257 -37.59 -45.04 1.94
C SER A 257 -36.12 -44.78 2.31
N ALA A 258 -35.71 -44.76 3.59
CA ALA A 258 -35.72 -45.78 4.67
C ALA A 258 -34.59 -46.83 4.56
N GLY A 259 -33.73 -46.86 5.59
CA GLY A 259 -33.14 -48.12 6.09
C GLY A 259 -31.62 -48.18 6.23
N SER A 260 -31.19 -48.43 7.47
CA SER A 260 -30.06 -49.29 7.87
C SER A 260 -28.67 -48.68 8.10
N SER A 261 -28.47 -48.31 9.37
CA SER A 261 -27.27 -48.52 10.18
C SER A 261 -26.51 -49.82 9.92
N LEU A 262 -25.17 -49.75 9.89
CA LEU A 262 -24.28 -50.80 10.40
C LEU A 262 -23.08 -50.18 11.10
N SER A 263 -22.99 -50.47 12.38
CA SER A 263 -21.83 -50.36 13.24
C SER A 263 -21.12 -51.72 13.35
N ARG A 264 -19.96 -51.70 14.00
CA ARG A 264 -19.08 -52.82 14.43
C ARG A 264 -18.04 -53.24 13.37
N PHE A 265 -16.81 -53.60 13.68
CA PHE A 265 -16.26 -54.22 14.90
C PHE A 265 -14.79 -53.83 15.13
N SER A 266 -14.42 -53.79 16.41
CA SER A 266 -13.06 -53.80 16.92
C SER A 266 -12.49 -55.22 17.02
N SER A 267 -11.15 -55.28 17.15
CA SER A 267 -10.34 -56.18 18.01
C SER A 267 -9.27 -57.00 17.23
N PRO A 268 -8.31 -57.67 17.90
CA PRO A 268 -6.99 -57.10 18.19
C PRO A 268 -5.85 -58.07 17.83
N ILE A 269 -4.60 -57.61 17.77
CA ILE A 269 -3.45 -58.53 17.80
C ILE A 269 -2.42 -58.05 18.82
N GLN A 270 -2.30 -58.86 19.88
CA GLN A 270 -1.20 -58.89 20.83
C GLN A 270 0.02 -59.57 20.18
N SER A 271 1.21 -59.05 20.44
CA SER A 271 2.43 -59.87 20.46
C SER A 271 3.36 -59.38 21.56
N GLN A 272 3.82 -60.34 22.36
CA GLN A 272 4.45 -60.20 23.65
C GLN A 272 5.96 -59.86 23.56
N THR A 273 6.41 -59.07 24.54
CA THR A 273 7.66 -59.15 25.30
C THR A 273 8.98 -59.53 24.61
N THR A 274 9.97 -58.62 24.72
CA THR A 274 11.26 -58.95 25.35
C THR A 274 11.73 -57.80 26.23
N LYS A 275 12.12 -58.14 27.45
CA LYS A 275 12.66 -57.26 28.49
C LYS A 275 14.14 -57.03 28.18
N ASN A 276 14.58 -55.78 28.16
CA ASN A 276 15.97 -55.44 28.48
C ASN A 276 15.97 -54.25 29.44
N ALA A 277 16.31 -54.54 30.68
CA ALA A 277 16.48 -53.59 31.76
C ALA A 277 17.88 -52.99 31.67
N SER A 278 17.97 -51.69 31.39
CA SER A 278 19.17 -50.89 31.68
C SER A 278 18.80 -49.84 32.73
N LYS A 279 19.40 -50.01 33.91
CA LYS A 279 19.30 -49.15 35.10
C LYS A 279 19.60 -47.68 34.76
N SER A 280 18.62 -46.79 34.95
CA SER A 280 18.87 -45.36 35.10
C SER A 280 18.54 -44.93 36.53
N SER A 281 19.53 -44.36 37.23
CA SER A 281 19.40 -43.89 38.60
C SER A 281 18.28 -42.86 38.74
N SER A 282 17.40 -43.09 39.71
CA SER A 282 16.39 -42.16 40.18
C SER A 282 17.04 -40.93 40.83
N LYS A 283 17.10 -39.81 40.11
CA LYS A 283 17.04 -38.48 40.74
C LYS A 283 15.59 -38.03 40.67
N SER A 284 14.97 -37.82 41.83
CA SER A 284 13.64 -37.27 41.97
C SER A 284 13.57 -35.92 41.25
N SER A 285 12.99 -35.86 40.06
CA SER A 285 12.55 -34.60 39.49
C SER A 285 11.32 -34.17 40.26
N VAL A 286 11.49 -33.19 41.14
CA VAL A 286 10.39 -32.32 41.55
C VAL A 286 9.63 -31.95 40.27
N PRO A 287 8.30 -32.16 40.17
CA PRO A 287 7.57 -31.71 39.01
C PRO A 287 7.87 -30.23 38.84
N TYR A 288 8.43 -29.85 37.69
CA TYR A 288 8.44 -28.46 37.28
C TYR A 288 6.98 -28.02 37.32
N GLN A 289 6.60 -27.31 38.38
CA GLN A 289 5.36 -26.57 38.41
C GLN A 289 5.50 -25.61 37.24
N GLN A 290 4.80 -25.91 36.14
CA GLN A 290 4.61 -24.90 35.12
C GLN A 290 4.07 -23.68 35.86
N PRO A 291 4.73 -22.51 35.77
CA PRO A 291 4.11 -21.30 36.27
C PRO A 291 2.72 -21.27 35.64
N SER A 292 1.71 -21.18 36.49
CA SER A 292 0.30 -21.10 36.10
C SER A 292 0.22 -20.23 34.84
N PRO A 293 -0.46 -20.68 33.77
CA PRO A 293 -0.60 -19.87 32.57
C PRO A 293 -1.08 -18.50 33.03
N GLY A 294 -0.25 -17.48 32.82
CA GLY A 294 -0.62 -16.11 33.16
C GLY A 294 -2.02 -15.88 32.64
N ALA A 295 -2.93 -15.49 33.54
CA ALA A 295 -4.36 -15.35 33.29
C ALA A 295 -4.61 -14.89 31.86
N ASN A 296 -5.39 -15.67 31.08
CA ASN A 296 -5.69 -15.40 29.68
C ASN A 296 -5.94 -13.90 29.49
N ARG A 297 -4.93 -13.19 28.96
CA ARG A 297 -4.99 -11.74 28.79
C ARG A 297 -6.17 -11.44 27.90
N ASN A 298 -7.07 -10.56 28.35
CA ASN A 298 -8.15 -10.08 27.52
C ASN A 298 -7.54 -9.23 26.39
N PRO A 299 -7.62 -9.66 25.11
CA PRO A 299 -6.99 -8.94 24.01
C PRO A 299 -7.71 -7.63 23.66
N PHE A 300 -8.90 -7.39 24.20
CA PHE A 300 -9.69 -6.15 24.03
C PHE A 300 -9.34 -5.06 25.06
N ILE A 301 -8.36 -5.30 25.93
CA ILE A 301 -7.92 -4.37 26.96
C ILE A 301 -6.41 -4.23 26.91
N ASP A 302 -5.92 -2.98 26.83
CA ASP A 302 -4.50 -2.71 26.85
C ASP A 302 -3.88 -3.10 28.21
N PRO A 303 -2.65 -3.65 28.22
CA PRO A 303 -1.93 -3.93 29.46
C PRO A 303 -1.75 -2.66 30.30
N ASN A 304 -1.94 -2.77 31.62
CA ASN A 304 -1.61 -1.70 32.54
C ASN A 304 -0.08 -1.61 32.71
N HIS A 305 0.57 -0.72 31.96
CA HIS A 305 2.02 -0.54 31.97
C HIS A 305 2.40 0.92 31.72
N SER A 306 3.47 1.41 32.35
CA SER A 306 3.93 2.81 32.23
C SER A 306 4.30 3.18 30.79
N ASP A 307 4.94 2.27 30.07
CA ASP A 307 5.38 2.51 28.68
C ASP A 307 4.21 2.45 27.67
N MET A 308 3.02 1.96 28.06
CA MET A 308 1.86 1.87 27.16
C MET A 308 1.24 3.27 26.99
N PRO A 309 1.04 3.76 25.74
CA PRO A 309 0.35 5.04 25.52
C PRO A 309 -1.08 4.99 26.06
N LYS A 310 -1.65 6.15 26.37
CA LYS A 310 -3.00 6.22 26.94
C LYS A 310 -4.05 5.93 25.85
N PRO A 311 -4.98 5.00 26.06
CA PRO A 311 -6.03 4.75 25.09
C PRO A 311 -7.04 5.90 25.08
N LEU A 312 -7.56 6.22 23.89
CA LEU A 312 -8.65 7.21 23.76
C LEU A 312 -9.94 6.63 24.33
N SER A 313 -10.62 7.37 25.21
CA SER A 313 -11.74 6.86 26.01
C SER A 313 -12.88 6.27 25.18
N ILE A 314 -13.25 6.90 24.07
CA ILE A 314 -14.33 6.44 23.18
C ILE A 314 -13.92 5.12 22.50
N TRP A 315 -12.69 5.05 21.98
CA TRP A 315 -12.15 3.86 21.32
C TRP A 315 -12.06 2.66 22.27
N ALA A 316 -11.52 2.87 23.47
CA ALA A 316 -11.41 1.82 24.49
C ALA A 316 -12.78 1.31 24.94
N ALA A 317 -13.78 2.19 25.08
CA ALA A 317 -15.13 1.80 25.46
C ALA A 317 -15.79 0.94 24.38
N GLU A 318 -15.73 1.35 23.11
CA GLU A 318 -16.33 0.58 22.02
C GLU A 318 -15.59 -0.74 21.73
N LEU A 319 -14.26 -0.78 21.88
CA LEU A 319 -13.47 -1.99 21.70
C LEU A 319 -13.84 -3.08 22.71
N ARG A 320 -14.06 -2.69 23.99
CA ARG A 320 -14.49 -3.63 25.04
C ARG A 320 -15.84 -4.27 24.72
N LEU A 321 -16.78 -3.48 24.19
CA LEU A 321 -18.12 -3.94 23.80
C LEU A 321 -18.12 -4.84 22.55
N CYS A 322 -17.03 -4.90 21.78
CA CYS A 322 -16.93 -5.78 20.61
C CYS A 322 -16.70 -7.25 20.97
N SER A 323 -16.26 -7.55 22.20
CA SER A 323 -16.02 -8.92 22.66
C SER A 323 -17.30 -9.77 22.82
N GLU A 324 -18.46 -9.14 22.77
CA GLU A 324 -19.76 -9.76 23.02
C GLU A 324 -20.46 -10.12 21.70
N GLY A 325 -20.45 -11.40 21.33
CA GLY A 325 -21.51 -11.97 20.47
C GLY A 325 -21.18 -12.30 19.03
N THR A 326 -19.90 -12.40 18.61
CA THR A 326 -19.59 -12.82 17.22
C THR A 326 -18.47 -13.85 17.19
N THR A 327 -18.72 -15.02 16.59
CA THR A 327 -17.66 -16.00 16.30
C THR A 327 -16.89 -15.57 15.06
N PRO A 328 -15.57 -15.36 15.14
CA PRO A 328 -14.81 -14.84 14.02
C PRO A 328 -14.67 -15.85 12.89
N ILE A 329 -14.74 -15.37 11.64
CA ILE A 329 -14.70 -16.22 10.45
C ILE A 329 -13.25 -16.62 10.09
N ARG A 330 -12.29 -15.69 10.27
CA ARG A 330 -10.89 -15.85 9.85
C ARG A 330 -9.94 -15.38 10.94
N ARG A 331 -8.63 -15.67 10.77
CA ARG A 331 -7.56 -15.13 11.62
C ARG A 331 -6.56 -14.38 10.77
N TRP A 332 -6.70 -13.06 10.70
CA TRP A 332 -5.72 -12.19 10.05
C TRP A 332 -4.47 -12.06 10.92
N GLY A 333 -3.31 -11.98 10.29
CA GLY A 333 -2.06 -11.61 10.96
C GLY A 333 -1.98 -10.11 11.25
N TYR A 334 -0.77 -9.67 11.55
CA TYR A 334 -0.41 -8.31 11.93
C TYR A 334 0.66 -7.77 10.97
N LEU A 335 0.39 -6.64 10.30
CA LEU A 335 1.40 -5.95 9.49
C LEU A 335 2.40 -5.15 10.34
N PHE A 336 2.01 -4.81 11.57
CA PHE A 336 2.82 -4.17 12.59
C PHE A 336 2.68 -4.95 13.89
N PRO A 337 3.74 -5.09 14.71
CA PRO A 337 3.68 -5.91 15.92
C PRO A 337 2.60 -5.39 16.90
N ASP A 338 1.90 -6.29 17.59
CA ASP A 338 1.01 -5.91 18.70
C ASP A 338 1.84 -5.17 19.77
N PRO A 339 1.54 -3.88 20.06
CA PRO A 339 2.27 -3.08 21.04
C PRO A 339 2.39 -3.75 22.42
N ALA A 340 1.44 -4.61 22.78
CA ALA A 340 1.50 -5.33 24.03
C ALA A 340 2.63 -6.37 24.11
N LEU A 341 3.22 -6.80 22.97
CA LEU A 341 4.42 -7.62 22.95
C LEU A 341 5.60 -6.96 23.68
N PHE A 342 5.67 -5.63 23.63
CA PHE A 342 6.77 -4.86 24.21
C PHE A 342 6.66 -4.71 25.73
N VAL A 343 5.43 -4.72 26.28
CA VAL A 343 5.21 -4.46 27.71
C VAL A 343 4.84 -5.70 28.54
N THR A 344 4.46 -6.80 27.89
CA THR A 344 4.09 -8.05 28.58
C THR A 344 5.27 -8.99 28.80
N CYS A 345 6.49 -8.56 28.46
CA CYS A 345 7.72 -9.33 28.62
C CYS A 345 8.60 -8.78 29.75
N SER A 346 9.72 -9.46 30.02
CA SER A 346 10.71 -8.95 30.98
C SER A 346 11.35 -7.65 30.48
N ARG A 347 11.84 -6.80 31.39
CA ARG A 347 12.46 -5.51 31.04
C ARG A 347 13.59 -5.64 30.02
N GLU A 348 14.49 -6.60 30.22
CA GLU A 348 15.60 -6.88 29.30
C GLU A 348 15.10 -7.27 27.89
N ARG A 349 14.02 -8.06 27.83
CA ARG A 349 13.41 -8.46 26.55
C ARG A 349 12.72 -7.28 25.88
N ALA A 350 12.07 -6.40 26.66
CA ALA A 350 11.46 -5.19 26.15
C ALA A 350 12.51 -4.25 25.54
N ASP A 351 13.66 -4.07 26.21
CA ASP A 351 14.78 -3.25 25.72
C ASP A 351 15.27 -3.76 24.37
N ASN A 352 15.48 -5.08 24.24
CA ASN A 352 15.83 -5.72 22.98
C ASN A 352 14.75 -5.54 21.90
N PHE A 353 13.47 -5.63 22.25
CA PHE A 353 12.37 -5.44 21.31
C PHE A 353 12.34 -4.02 20.75
N PHE A 354 12.50 -3.00 21.61
CA PHE A 354 12.55 -1.60 21.17
C PHE A 354 13.77 -1.34 20.29
N SER A 355 14.97 -1.79 20.68
CA SER A 355 16.18 -1.63 19.85
C SER A 355 16.04 -2.34 18.50
N THR A 356 15.50 -3.56 18.49
CA THR A 356 15.26 -4.32 17.25
C THR A 356 14.23 -3.61 16.37
N TRP A 357 13.12 -3.13 16.95
CA TRP A 357 12.13 -2.35 16.22
C TRP A 357 12.76 -1.11 15.57
N LEU A 358 13.57 -0.33 16.30
CA LEU A 358 14.22 0.86 15.74
C LEU A 358 15.14 0.52 14.55
N GLY A 359 15.90 -0.58 14.63
CA GLY A 359 16.73 -1.03 13.52
C GLY A 359 15.92 -1.44 12.28
N LEU A 360 14.73 -2.04 12.48
CA LEU A 360 13.84 -2.50 11.42
C LEU A 360 12.91 -1.40 10.87
N ARG A 361 12.54 -0.43 11.70
CA ARG A 361 11.46 0.55 11.51
C ARG A 361 11.48 1.18 10.13
N VAL A 362 12.62 1.78 9.77
CA VAL A 362 12.78 2.51 8.51
C VAL A 362 12.51 1.60 7.31
N ALA A 363 13.17 0.44 7.28
CA ALA A 363 13.04 -0.52 6.21
C ALA A 363 11.61 -1.05 6.09
N TRP A 364 11.00 -1.42 7.22
CA TRP A 364 9.66 -2.00 7.26
C TRP A 364 8.55 -1.01 6.89
N VAL A 365 8.62 0.22 7.40
CA VAL A 365 7.65 1.27 7.05
C VAL A 365 7.76 1.63 5.58
N THR A 366 8.97 1.83 5.06
CA THR A 366 9.19 2.11 3.63
C THR A 366 8.70 0.97 2.74
N LEU A 367 8.93 -0.29 3.13
CA LEU A 367 8.37 -1.44 2.42
C LEU A 367 6.83 -1.40 2.41
N HIS A 368 6.21 -1.15 3.56
CA HIS A 368 4.75 -1.11 3.65
C HIS A 368 4.14 0.01 2.81
N GLU A 369 4.73 1.21 2.85
CA GLU A 369 4.26 2.35 2.08
C GLU A 369 4.40 2.12 0.58
N ASN A 370 5.53 1.57 0.13
CA ASN A 370 5.86 1.46 -1.28
C ASN A 370 5.41 0.14 -1.92
N TYR A 371 5.34 -0.97 -1.17
CA TYR A 371 5.12 -2.33 -1.69
C TYR A 371 4.08 -3.11 -0.88
N PRO A 372 2.83 -2.64 -0.81
CA PRO A 372 1.81 -3.21 0.07
C PRO A 372 1.42 -4.65 -0.25
N ALA A 373 1.59 -5.10 -1.50
CA ALA A 373 1.15 -6.43 -1.94
C ALA A 373 2.13 -7.53 -1.55
N ASP A 374 3.41 -7.17 -1.42
CA ASP A 374 4.48 -8.11 -1.08
C ASP A 374 4.62 -8.31 0.44
N VAL A 375 4.21 -7.32 1.23
CA VAL A 375 4.26 -7.40 2.69
C VAL A 375 3.03 -8.13 3.21
N ARG A 376 3.24 -9.40 3.61
CA ARG A 376 2.19 -10.21 4.23
C ARG A 376 2.13 -9.98 5.75
N PRO A 377 0.93 -9.92 6.35
CA PRO A 377 0.82 -9.83 7.81
C PRO A 377 1.34 -11.10 8.47
N LEU A 378 2.10 -10.89 9.54
CA LEU A 378 2.75 -11.95 10.30
C LEU A 378 1.93 -12.35 11.52
N LEU A 379 2.09 -13.57 11.98
CA LEU A 379 1.50 -13.98 13.26
C LEU A 379 2.20 -13.28 14.44
N THR A 380 1.49 -13.09 15.55
CA THR A 380 2.03 -12.52 16.79
C THR A 380 3.30 -13.23 17.26
N GLN A 381 3.36 -14.56 17.09
CA GLN A 381 4.54 -15.34 17.47
C GLN A 381 5.74 -15.07 16.53
N THR A 382 5.52 -14.92 15.23
CA THR A 382 6.57 -14.54 14.27
C THR A 382 7.15 -13.16 14.60
N TRP A 383 6.28 -12.18 14.92
CA TRP A 383 6.71 -10.87 15.40
C TRP A 383 7.56 -10.95 16.66
N ARG A 384 7.14 -11.75 17.63
CA ARG A 384 7.89 -11.98 18.88
C ARG A 384 9.28 -12.59 18.63
N ASP A 385 9.40 -13.44 17.61
CA ASP A 385 10.67 -14.08 17.25
C ASP A 385 11.61 -13.12 16.52
N ILE A 386 11.08 -12.28 15.62
CA ILE A 386 11.83 -11.20 14.94
C ILE A 386 12.34 -10.18 15.97
N LEU A 387 11.45 -9.64 16.81
CA LEU A 387 11.80 -8.64 17.84
C LEU A 387 12.75 -9.16 18.90
N GLY A 388 12.73 -10.47 19.18
CA GLY A 388 13.60 -11.13 20.16
C GLY A 388 15.04 -11.33 19.71
N GLY A 389 15.41 -10.74 18.57
CA GLY A 389 16.75 -10.76 18.03
C GLY A 389 17.01 -11.95 17.11
N LEU A 390 17.43 -11.60 15.89
CA LEU A 390 18.17 -12.42 14.93
C LEU A 390 19.65 -12.61 15.34
N GLN A 391 19.98 -12.40 16.62
CA GLN A 391 21.37 -12.56 17.08
C GLN A 391 21.80 -14.01 16.83
N GLY A 392 22.76 -14.14 15.92
CA GLY A 392 23.39 -15.40 15.56
C GLY A 392 23.95 -16.09 16.79
N GLN A 393 23.16 -16.99 17.36
CA GLN A 393 23.76 -18.15 17.97
C GLN A 393 24.33 -18.94 16.80
N VAL A 394 25.67 -18.95 16.71
CA VAL A 394 26.40 -20.00 16.00
C VAL A 394 25.82 -21.30 16.52
N VAL A 395 24.97 -21.94 15.72
CA VAL A 395 24.45 -23.27 16.03
C VAL A 395 25.67 -24.17 16.04
N THR A 396 26.14 -24.51 17.23
CA THR A 396 27.16 -25.54 17.40
C THR A 396 26.62 -26.79 16.70
N LEU A 397 27.33 -27.28 15.69
CA LEU A 397 26.93 -28.45 14.91
C LEU A 397 26.57 -29.60 15.87
N GLY A 398 25.29 -29.93 15.97
CA GLY A 398 24.85 -31.11 16.72
C GLY A 398 23.40 -31.13 17.19
N GLN A 399 22.77 -30.00 17.50
CA GLN A 399 21.39 -30.00 18.02
C GLN A 399 20.58 -28.78 17.55
N GLN A 400 19.87 -28.91 16.43
CA GLN A 400 18.83 -27.94 16.07
C GLN A 400 17.64 -28.13 17.03
N THR A 401 17.38 -27.12 17.87
CA THR A 401 16.18 -27.11 18.71
C THR A 401 14.98 -26.63 17.88
N ARG A 402 13.75 -27.02 18.25
CA ARG A 402 12.53 -26.50 17.57
C ARG A 402 12.45 -24.96 17.60
N THR A 403 13.09 -24.34 18.58
CA THR A 403 13.18 -22.88 18.73
C THR A 403 14.17 -22.25 17.75
N SER A 404 15.34 -22.87 17.50
CA SER A 404 16.29 -22.35 16.51
C SER A 404 15.76 -22.47 15.09
N ALA A 405 15.07 -23.57 14.77
CA ALA A 405 14.41 -23.74 13.47
C ALA A 405 13.33 -22.66 13.22
N ARG A 406 12.52 -22.33 14.23
CA ARG A 406 11.51 -21.26 14.12
C ARG A 406 12.12 -19.88 13.90
N LYS A 407 13.18 -19.54 14.64
CA LYS A 407 13.90 -18.28 14.44
C LYS A 407 14.47 -18.16 13.03
N GLN A 408 15.04 -19.24 12.50
CA GLN A 408 15.54 -19.30 11.13
C GLN A 408 14.40 -19.14 10.10
N THR A 409 13.24 -19.75 10.32
CA THR A 409 12.06 -19.54 9.45
C THR A 409 11.56 -18.09 9.48
N SER A 410 11.50 -17.46 10.65
CA SER A 410 11.11 -16.06 10.78
C SER A 410 12.13 -15.12 10.11
N GLN A 411 13.42 -15.46 10.16
CA GLN A 411 14.49 -14.75 9.45
C GLN A 411 14.35 -14.88 7.93
N GLN A 412 14.16 -16.09 7.43
CA GLN A 412 13.96 -16.34 5.99
C GLN A 412 12.71 -15.64 5.47
N ALA A 413 11.65 -15.56 6.27
CA ALA A 413 10.45 -14.80 5.90
C ALA A 413 10.74 -13.31 5.77
N LEU A 414 11.61 -12.76 6.62
CA LEU A 414 12.05 -11.37 6.55
C LEU A 414 12.96 -11.16 5.32
N GLU A 415 14.01 -11.97 5.17
CA GLU A 415 14.96 -11.93 4.04
C GLU A 415 14.23 -12.03 2.69
N HIS A 416 13.30 -12.97 2.55
CA HIS A 416 12.50 -13.14 1.33
C HIS A 416 11.67 -11.89 0.98
N VAL A 417 11.11 -11.18 1.98
CA VAL A 417 10.37 -9.92 1.75
C VAL A 417 11.29 -8.82 1.19
N PHE A 418 12.57 -8.80 1.59
CA PHE A 418 13.55 -7.81 1.12
C PHE A 418 14.26 -8.23 -0.19
N GLU A 419 14.53 -9.52 -0.40
CA GLU A 419 15.14 -10.08 -1.61
C GLU A 419 14.27 -9.86 -2.85
N ILE A 420 12.95 -10.10 -2.75
CA ILE A 420 11.99 -9.84 -3.84
C ILE A 420 12.11 -8.39 -4.34
N GLN A 421 12.48 -7.47 -3.45
CA GLN A 421 12.56 -6.05 -3.74
C GLN A 421 13.93 -5.59 -4.21
N GLY A 422 14.85 -6.50 -4.55
CA GLY A 422 16.17 -6.17 -5.11
C GLY A 422 17.14 -5.59 -4.09
N ILE A 423 16.95 -5.89 -2.80
CA ILE A 423 17.95 -5.62 -1.77
C ILE A 423 18.85 -6.87 -1.72
N GLU A 424 19.84 -6.92 -2.61
CA GLU A 424 20.68 -8.11 -2.85
C GLU A 424 21.64 -8.43 -1.69
N ASP A 425 21.86 -7.48 -0.76
CA ASP A 425 22.74 -7.62 0.41
C ASP A 425 21.99 -7.25 1.71
N ALA A 426 20.86 -7.89 1.99
CA ALA A 426 20.16 -7.74 3.27
C ALA A 426 20.90 -8.48 4.42
N SER A 427 22.20 -8.23 4.62
CA SER A 427 22.86 -8.66 5.84
C SER A 427 22.36 -7.78 6.98
N PHE A 428 21.41 -8.30 7.77
CA PHE A 428 20.87 -7.60 8.94
C PHE A 428 21.89 -7.54 10.07
N ALA A 429 22.88 -6.65 9.94
CA ALA A 429 23.62 -6.18 11.10
C ALA A 429 22.67 -5.27 11.89
N MET A 430 21.81 -5.86 12.73
CA MET A 430 20.95 -5.13 13.68
C MET A 430 21.79 -4.60 14.85
N THR A 431 22.86 -3.92 14.53
CA THR A 431 23.77 -3.29 15.48
C THR A 431 23.52 -1.78 15.44
N PRO A 432 23.29 -1.14 16.62
CA PRO A 432 23.25 0.31 16.73
C PRO A 432 24.49 0.96 16.09
N PRO A 433 24.41 2.23 15.67
CA PRO A 433 23.41 3.21 16.08
C PRO A 433 22.07 3.15 15.34
N PHE A 434 20.97 3.44 16.04
CA PHE A 434 19.62 3.57 15.45
C PHE A 434 19.07 4.98 15.62
N ALA A 435 18.48 5.54 14.57
CA ALA A 435 17.87 6.85 14.62
C ALA A 435 16.37 6.78 14.96
N TYR A 436 15.94 7.67 15.85
CA TYR A 436 14.52 7.94 16.09
C TYR A 436 14.33 9.43 16.34
N ARG A 437 13.45 10.07 15.56
CA ARG A 437 13.33 11.53 15.48
C ARG A 437 14.70 12.17 15.21
N SER A 438 15.11 13.13 16.05
CA SER A 438 16.41 13.81 16.00
C SER A 438 17.48 13.15 16.86
N HIS A 439 17.17 12.03 17.53
CA HIS A 439 18.11 11.34 18.43
C HIS A 439 18.71 10.09 17.79
N ILE A 440 19.95 9.80 18.16
CA ILE A 440 20.69 8.62 17.70
C ILE A 440 21.01 7.77 18.93
N TYR A 441 20.36 6.61 19.01
CA TYR A 441 20.56 5.63 20.08
C TYR A 441 21.79 4.78 19.80
N GLN A 442 22.77 4.84 20.70
CA GLN A 442 24.00 4.06 20.65
C GLN A 442 23.81 2.66 21.24
N GLN A 443 24.84 1.81 21.09
CA GLN A 443 24.83 0.48 21.68
C GLN A 443 24.73 0.55 23.22
N ASN A 444 23.82 -0.23 23.80
CA ASN A 444 23.49 -0.26 25.22
C ASN A 444 22.87 1.03 25.79
N GLU A 445 22.51 2.00 24.94
CA GLU A 445 21.78 3.18 25.38
C GLU A 445 20.33 2.81 25.71
N VAL A 446 19.88 3.16 26.91
CA VAL A 446 18.51 2.86 27.35
C VAL A 446 17.55 3.87 26.74
N ILE A 447 16.62 3.37 25.92
CA ILE A 447 15.55 4.21 25.36
C ILE A 447 14.65 4.74 26.51
N PRO A 448 14.51 6.06 26.68
CA PRO A 448 13.71 6.66 27.75
C PRO A 448 12.22 6.25 27.68
N PRO A 449 11.50 6.20 28.82
CA PRO A 449 10.09 5.79 28.85
C PRO A 449 9.16 6.63 27.96
N ASN A 450 9.37 7.95 27.88
CA ASN A 450 8.57 8.83 27.01
C ASN A 450 8.76 8.48 25.52
N VAL A 451 9.98 8.12 25.11
CA VAL A 451 10.26 7.69 23.74
C VAL A 451 9.68 6.30 23.47
N ARG A 452 9.69 5.39 24.45
CA ARG A 452 9.00 4.09 24.32
C ARG A 452 7.50 4.24 24.12
N GLN A 453 6.85 5.11 24.89
CA GLN A 453 5.43 5.42 24.71
C GLN A 453 5.16 5.96 23.31
N GLU A 454 6.04 6.82 22.82
CA GLU A 454 5.94 7.40 21.49
C GLU A 454 6.10 6.35 20.37
N ILE A 455 7.10 5.47 20.49
CA ILE A 455 7.31 4.34 19.57
C ILE A 455 6.07 3.43 19.56
N LEU A 456 5.51 3.10 20.73
CA LEU A 456 4.31 2.27 20.79
C LEU A 456 3.08 2.98 20.21
N TRP A 457 2.94 4.29 20.45
CA TRP A 457 1.92 5.11 19.80
C TRP A 457 2.04 5.07 18.29
N GLU A 458 3.27 5.20 17.75
CA GLU A 458 3.54 5.12 16.32
C GLU A 458 3.14 3.75 15.75
N ILE A 459 3.48 2.66 16.44
CA ILE A 459 3.09 1.30 16.04
C ILE A 459 1.56 1.15 16.02
N TYR A 460 0.84 1.68 17.03
CA TYR A 460 -0.63 1.71 17.01
C TYR A 460 -1.16 2.48 15.81
N HIS A 461 -0.57 3.65 15.51
CA HIS A 461 -1.02 4.52 14.44
C HIS A 461 -0.81 3.87 13.06
N LEU A 462 0.39 3.37 12.80
CA LEU A 462 0.76 2.63 11.58
C LEU A 462 -0.09 1.36 11.42
N GLY A 463 -0.26 0.61 12.51
CA GLY A 463 -1.07 -0.60 12.54
C GLY A 463 -2.54 -0.32 12.23
N PHE A 464 -3.14 0.69 12.87
CA PHE A 464 -4.51 1.11 12.60
C PHE A 464 -4.70 1.52 11.13
N ARG A 465 -3.78 2.33 10.59
CA ARG A 465 -3.82 2.76 9.19
C ARG A 465 -3.79 1.56 8.23
N ALA A 466 -2.87 0.64 8.45
CA ALA A 466 -2.73 -0.57 7.63
C ALA A 466 -3.95 -1.48 7.73
N GLU A 467 -4.53 -1.62 8.92
CA GLU A 467 -5.73 -2.42 9.17
C GLU A 467 -6.99 -1.82 8.53
N LEU A 468 -7.16 -0.50 8.60
CA LEU A 468 -8.25 0.21 7.95
C LEU A 468 -8.18 0.05 6.43
N LEU A 469 -6.98 0.21 5.86
CA LEU A 469 -6.75 0.03 4.42
C LEU A 469 -7.03 -1.43 3.99
N ALA A 470 -6.53 -2.41 4.74
CA ALA A 470 -6.75 -3.83 4.45
C ALA A 470 -8.24 -4.21 4.55
N LEU A 471 -8.98 -3.66 5.52
CA LEU A 471 -10.40 -3.90 5.66
C LEU A 471 -11.21 -3.23 4.55
N ASP A 472 -10.90 -2.00 4.15
CA ASP A 472 -11.57 -1.33 3.02
C ASP A 472 -11.37 -2.12 1.72
N ARG A 473 -10.16 -2.58 1.43
CA ARG A 473 -9.89 -3.45 0.26
C ARG A 473 -10.70 -4.74 0.31
N HIS A 474 -10.83 -5.36 1.48
CA HIS A 474 -11.59 -6.59 1.63
C HIS A 474 -13.09 -6.42 1.41
N LEU A 475 -13.65 -5.31 1.89
CA LEU A 475 -15.09 -5.02 1.85
C LEU A 475 -15.53 -4.35 0.54
N VAL A 476 -14.63 -3.58 -0.07
CA VAL A 476 -14.85 -2.83 -1.30
C VAL A 476 -13.72 -3.17 -2.29
N PRO A 477 -13.72 -4.40 -2.83
CA PRO A 477 -12.72 -4.83 -3.79
C PRO A 477 -12.84 -4.00 -5.08
N SER A 478 -11.71 -3.75 -5.73
CA SER A 478 -11.70 -3.03 -6.99
C SER A 478 -12.40 -3.85 -8.08
N GLN A 479 -13.25 -3.22 -8.88
CA GLN A 479 -14.05 -3.89 -9.92
C GLN A 479 -13.39 -3.82 -11.30
N TYR A 480 -12.27 -3.10 -11.42
CA TYR A 480 -11.59 -2.89 -12.69
C TYR A 480 -10.76 -4.11 -13.07
N SER A 481 -10.73 -4.44 -14.36
CA SER A 481 -9.86 -5.49 -14.91
C SER A 481 -8.53 -4.96 -15.43
N ASP A 482 -8.46 -3.66 -15.73
CA ASP A 482 -7.24 -3.03 -16.23
C ASP A 482 -6.37 -2.52 -15.08
N GLN A 483 -5.08 -2.83 -15.14
CA GLN A 483 -4.08 -2.45 -14.14
C GLN A 483 -4.10 -0.94 -13.84
N SER A 484 -4.34 -0.12 -14.87
CA SER A 484 -4.33 1.33 -14.74
C SER A 484 -5.45 1.88 -13.84
N SER A 485 -6.66 1.34 -13.97
CA SER A 485 -7.79 1.75 -13.13
C SER A 485 -7.71 1.16 -11.73
N LEU A 486 -7.15 -0.04 -11.59
CA LEU A 486 -6.83 -0.66 -10.31
C LEU A 486 -5.86 0.20 -9.50
N ASP A 487 -4.76 0.64 -10.13
CA ASP A 487 -3.75 1.51 -9.53
C ASP A 487 -4.34 2.86 -9.07
N ARG A 488 -5.21 3.45 -9.90
CA ARG A 488 -5.91 4.69 -9.56
C ARG A 488 -6.87 4.52 -8.38
N ASP A 489 -7.66 3.45 -8.38
CA ASP A 489 -8.59 3.14 -7.30
C ASP A 489 -7.85 2.95 -5.97
N GLU A 490 -6.74 2.22 -6.00
CA GLU A 490 -5.87 2.02 -4.85
C GLU A 490 -5.20 3.31 -4.36
N PHE A 491 -4.74 4.18 -5.27
CA PHE A 491 -4.22 5.50 -4.92
C PHE A 491 -5.27 6.35 -4.20
N LEU A 492 -6.50 6.40 -4.74
CA LEU A 492 -7.60 7.14 -4.12
C LEU A 492 -7.96 6.57 -2.74
N ARG A 493 -7.98 5.25 -2.61
CA ARG A 493 -8.23 4.55 -1.34
C ARG A 493 -7.21 4.94 -0.28
N ARG A 494 -5.91 4.93 -0.61
CA ARG A 494 -4.84 5.37 0.28
C ARG A 494 -5.01 6.82 0.72
N GLN A 495 -5.31 7.71 -0.23
CA GLN A 495 -5.53 9.12 0.08
C GLN A 495 -6.72 9.32 1.04
N MET A 496 -7.79 8.54 0.90
CA MET A 496 -8.91 8.57 1.84
C MET A 496 -8.46 8.15 3.24
N VAL A 497 -7.71 7.05 3.36
CA VAL A 497 -7.19 6.54 4.63
C VAL A 497 -6.19 7.52 5.27
N ASP A 498 -5.32 8.14 4.49
CA ASP A 498 -4.38 9.15 4.97
C ASP A 498 -5.13 10.34 5.61
N ARG A 499 -6.24 10.79 5.02
CA ARG A 499 -7.07 11.86 5.62
C ARG A 499 -7.68 11.46 6.97
N VAL A 500 -8.01 10.18 7.16
CA VAL A 500 -8.44 9.66 8.47
C VAL A 500 -7.32 9.79 9.50
N CYS A 501 -6.07 9.56 9.08
CA CYS A 501 -4.90 9.54 9.96
C CYS A 501 -4.25 10.93 10.15
N GLY A 502 -4.77 11.99 9.53
CA GLY A 502 -4.22 13.35 9.60
C GLY A 502 -3.20 13.68 8.52
N GLY A 503 -3.06 12.83 7.50
CA GLY A 503 -2.11 12.96 6.41
C GLY A 503 -1.32 11.68 6.19
N GLN A 504 -0.40 11.74 5.24
CA GLN A 504 0.59 10.68 5.04
C GLN A 504 1.57 10.71 6.21
N LEU A 505 1.87 9.55 6.80
CA LEU A 505 2.85 9.47 7.88
C LEU A 505 4.25 9.72 7.30
N ASP A 506 4.83 10.87 7.63
CA ASP A 506 6.25 11.14 7.42
C ASP A 506 7.06 10.40 8.50
N LEU A 507 8.11 9.69 8.09
CA LEU A 507 9.07 9.10 9.01
C LEU A 507 9.88 10.16 9.77
N GLY A 508 9.82 11.43 9.32
CA GLY A 508 10.37 12.62 9.96
C GLY A 508 9.52 13.19 11.11
N THR A 509 10.14 14.08 11.89
CA THR A 509 9.57 14.66 13.13
C THR A 509 8.26 15.42 12.94
N SER A 510 8.05 16.08 11.80
CA SER A 510 6.90 16.99 11.59
C SER A 510 5.55 16.28 11.42
N ALA A 511 5.50 15.11 10.78
CA ALA A 511 4.19 14.44 10.56
C ALA A 511 3.68 13.65 11.76
N LEU A 512 4.55 13.26 12.71
CA LEU A 512 4.05 12.77 14.00
C LEU A 512 3.22 13.86 14.70
N ASP A 513 3.64 15.13 14.61
CA ASP A 513 2.95 16.27 15.23
C ASP A 513 1.63 16.63 14.52
N GLU A 514 1.50 16.36 13.22
CA GLU A 514 0.23 16.50 12.47
C GLU A 514 -0.69 15.29 12.69
N ALA A 515 -0.15 14.07 12.75
CA ALA A 515 -0.91 12.86 13.08
C ALA A 515 -1.49 12.91 14.51
N VAL A 516 -0.80 13.58 15.44
CA VAL A 516 -1.29 13.94 16.78
C VAL A 516 -2.59 14.77 16.72
N LYS A 517 -2.79 15.57 15.66
CA LYS A 517 -3.96 16.42 15.47
C LYS A 517 -5.16 15.70 14.83
N ALA A 518 -4.99 14.47 14.34
CA ALA A 518 -6.03 13.66 13.70
C ALA A 518 -7.05 13.10 14.72
N LEU A 519 -7.54 11.87 14.55
CA LEU A 519 -8.53 11.20 15.43
C LEU A 519 -8.20 11.24 16.94
N SER A 520 -6.94 11.46 17.31
CA SER A 520 -6.47 11.54 18.69
C SER A 520 -6.58 12.92 19.36
N SER A 521 -6.94 13.98 18.63
CA SER A 521 -7.04 15.33 19.21
C SER A 521 -8.21 15.48 20.19
N PRO A 522 -8.05 16.11 21.36
CA PRO A 522 -9.18 16.34 22.27
C PRO A 522 -10.19 17.37 21.72
N ILE A 523 -9.81 18.13 20.67
CA ILE A 523 -10.61 19.22 20.11
C ILE A 523 -11.42 18.71 18.93
N LEU A 524 -12.75 18.74 19.03
CA LEU A 524 -13.65 18.21 18.00
C LEU A 524 -13.46 18.88 16.63
N SER A 525 -13.27 20.20 16.58
CA SER A 525 -13.08 20.93 15.32
C SER A 525 -11.83 20.48 14.55
N VAL A 526 -10.78 20.06 15.27
CA VAL A 526 -9.53 19.57 14.68
C VAL A 526 -9.71 18.13 14.17
N ARG A 527 -10.48 17.30 14.89
CA ARG A 527 -10.78 15.92 14.48
C ARG A 527 -11.79 15.79 13.35
N LEU A 528 -12.67 16.78 13.19
CA LEU A 528 -13.82 16.70 12.31
C LEU A 528 -13.48 16.30 10.86
N PRO A 529 -12.40 16.83 10.23
CA PRO A 529 -12.00 16.38 8.90
C PRO A 529 -11.64 14.89 8.84
N SER A 530 -10.96 14.36 9.86
CA SER A 530 -10.62 12.94 9.95
C SER A 530 -11.84 12.06 10.19
N ILE A 531 -12.80 12.52 11.02
CA ILE A 531 -14.07 11.81 11.26
C ILE A 531 -14.89 11.75 9.97
N GLU A 532 -14.99 12.85 9.22
CA GLU A 532 -15.68 12.88 7.93
C GLU A 532 -15.00 11.98 6.90
N ALA A 533 -13.67 12.02 6.80
CA ALA A 533 -12.92 11.11 5.94
C ALA A 533 -13.21 9.64 6.29
N PHE A 534 -13.30 9.33 7.59
CA PHE A 534 -13.60 7.97 8.04
C PHE A 534 -15.03 7.58 7.67
N ARG A 535 -16.00 8.49 7.84
CA ARG A 535 -17.39 8.29 7.39
C ARG A 535 -17.44 7.95 5.90
N LEU A 536 -16.74 8.71 5.06
CA LEU A 536 -16.71 8.51 3.60
C LEU A 536 -16.11 7.15 3.19
N ILE A 537 -15.22 6.57 4.00
CA ILE A 537 -14.75 5.19 3.81
C ILE A 537 -15.86 4.20 4.16
N ILE A 538 -16.39 4.26 5.38
CA ILE A 538 -17.30 3.22 5.88
C ILE A 538 -18.68 3.22 5.23
N VAL A 539 -19.15 4.34 4.65
CA VAL A 539 -20.43 4.39 3.91
C VAL A 539 -20.39 3.55 2.63
N ARG A 540 -19.19 3.23 2.13
CA ARG A 540 -18.99 2.32 0.99
C ARG A 540 -19.10 0.85 1.41
N TRP A 541 -19.01 0.54 2.70
CA TRP A 541 -18.96 -0.83 3.20
C TRP A 541 -20.36 -1.47 3.22
N PRO A 542 -20.45 -2.78 2.99
CA PRO A 542 -21.71 -3.50 3.10
C PRO A 542 -22.26 -3.41 4.53
N LEU A 543 -23.59 -3.35 4.65
CA LEU A 543 -24.30 -3.25 5.95
C LEU A 543 -24.00 -1.98 6.76
N CYS A 544 -23.47 -0.93 6.12
CA CYS A 544 -23.28 0.36 6.78
C CYS A 544 -24.61 0.90 7.32
N PRO A 545 -24.68 1.34 8.59
CA PRO A 545 -25.90 1.90 9.18
C PRO A 545 -26.51 3.03 8.33
N HIS A 546 -27.80 2.94 8.02
CA HIS A 546 -28.51 3.97 7.24
C HIS A 546 -28.36 5.39 7.81
N ALA A 547 -28.27 5.52 9.14
CA ALA A 547 -28.05 6.79 9.82
C ALA A 547 -26.74 7.49 9.40
N LEU A 548 -25.72 6.76 8.95
CA LEU A 548 -24.46 7.33 8.46
C LEU A 548 -24.51 7.68 6.98
N VAL A 549 -25.28 6.91 6.19
CA VAL A 549 -25.48 7.13 4.76
C VAL A 549 -26.32 8.39 4.51
N GLN A 550 -27.29 8.69 5.38
CA GLN A 550 -28.17 9.86 5.26
C GLN A 550 -27.49 11.19 5.59
N ILE A 551 -26.29 11.18 6.16
CA ILE A 551 -25.54 12.39 6.47
C ILE A 551 -24.87 12.89 5.19
N GLU A 552 -25.22 14.08 4.73
CA GLU A 552 -24.59 14.68 3.54
C GLU A 552 -23.12 15.03 3.81
N SER A 553 -22.85 15.77 4.89
CA SER A 553 -21.49 16.11 5.33
C SER A 553 -21.44 16.41 6.83
N LEU A 554 -20.52 15.77 7.57
CA LEU A 554 -20.30 16.13 8.98
C LEU A 554 -19.63 17.49 9.17
N THR A 555 -19.00 18.04 8.12
CA THR A 555 -18.33 19.35 8.19
C THR A 555 -19.29 20.53 8.01
N ASP A 556 -20.59 20.27 7.78
CA ASP A 556 -21.59 21.33 7.68
C ASP A 556 -21.73 22.08 9.02
N PRO A 557 -21.49 23.40 9.06
CA PRO A 557 -21.61 24.21 10.28
C PRO A 557 -22.99 24.13 10.95
N ARG A 558 -24.04 23.73 10.21
CA ARG A 558 -25.41 23.59 10.72
C ARG A 558 -25.58 22.36 11.63
N HIS A 559 -24.64 21.41 11.62
CA HIS A 559 -24.75 20.23 12.47
C HIS A 559 -24.35 20.55 13.93
N PRO A 560 -25.23 20.27 14.91
CA PRO A 560 -24.89 20.45 16.30
C PRO A 560 -23.79 19.45 16.73
N PRO A 561 -22.86 19.82 17.61
CA PRO A 561 -21.76 18.95 18.08
C PRO A 561 -22.21 17.59 18.61
N ARG A 562 -23.43 17.53 19.16
CA ARG A 562 -24.04 16.28 19.65
C ARG A 562 -24.28 15.27 18.52
N ASN A 563 -24.73 15.72 17.35
CA ASN A 563 -24.97 14.83 16.21
C ASN A 563 -23.65 14.28 15.66
N ILE A 564 -22.62 15.12 15.62
CA ILE A 564 -21.26 14.70 15.25
C ILE A 564 -20.74 13.63 16.21
N SER A 565 -20.94 13.81 17.52
CA SER A 565 -20.50 12.83 18.54
C SER A 565 -21.25 11.49 18.42
N ILE A 566 -22.53 11.52 18.06
CA ILE A 566 -23.32 10.31 17.80
C ILE A 566 -22.81 9.59 16.55
N ALA A 567 -22.57 10.34 15.46
CA ALA A 567 -22.03 9.79 14.22
C ALA A 567 -20.62 9.21 14.44
N GLU A 568 -19.75 9.90 15.16
CA GLU A 568 -18.41 9.46 15.55
C GLU A 568 -18.46 8.10 16.27
N ARG A 569 -19.32 7.98 17.29
CA ARG A 569 -19.50 6.72 18.01
C ARG A 569 -20.02 5.60 17.11
N LEU A 570 -20.95 5.89 16.21
CA LEU A 570 -21.48 4.95 15.24
C LEU A 570 -20.41 4.47 14.26
N ILE A 571 -19.55 5.38 13.77
CA ILE A 571 -18.41 5.08 12.90
C ILE A 571 -17.47 4.08 13.60
N TYR A 572 -17.00 4.39 14.80
CA TYR A 572 -16.04 3.54 15.52
C TYR A 572 -16.63 2.18 15.87
N LYS A 573 -17.87 2.15 16.37
CA LYS A 573 -18.57 0.91 16.69
C LYS A 573 -18.72 0.01 15.47
N PHE A 574 -19.11 0.58 14.32
CA PHE A 574 -19.27 -0.17 13.09
C PHE A 574 -17.92 -0.70 12.59
N TYR A 575 -16.88 0.15 12.57
CA TYR A 575 -15.52 -0.25 12.20
C TYR A 575 -15.02 -1.43 13.03
N LEU A 576 -15.06 -1.32 14.36
CA LEU A 576 -14.50 -2.34 15.26
C LEU A 576 -15.22 -3.68 15.13
N ARG A 577 -16.55 -3.67 14.96
CA ARG A 577 -17.34 -4.89 14.75
C ARG A 577 -17.04 -5.53 13.39
N SER A 578 -16.99 -4.73 12.33
CA SER A 578 -16.63 -5.22 10.99
C SER A 578 -15.23 -5.80 10.99
N PHE A 579 -14.25 -5.10 11.58
CA PHE A 579 -12.89 -5.61 11.70
C PHE A 579 -12.86 -6.93 12.48
N TYR A 580 -13.47 -6.99 13.66
CA TYR A 580 -13.47 -8.21 14.46
C TYR A 580 -14.12 -9.39 13.74
N PHE A 581 -15.23 -9.16 13.03
CA PHE A 581 -15.93 -10.18 12.24
C PHE A 581 -15.05 -10.77 11.13
N HIS A 582 -14.35 -9.91 10.38
CA HIS A 582 -13.53 -10.33 9.23
C HIS A 582 -12.13 -10.80 9.61
N ALA A 583 -11.47 -10.12 10.56
CA ALA A 583 -10.09 -10.36 10.95
C ALA A 583 -9.92 -11.38 12.08
N GLY A 584 -10.96 -11.54 12.92
CA GLY A 584 -10.99 -12.46 14.05
C GLY A 584 -10.05 -12.17 15.21
N ARG A 585 -9.64 -10.91 15.31
CA ARG A 585 -8.87 -10.34 16.41
C ARG A 585 -9.29 -8.90 16.62
N PRO A 586 -9.06 -8.31 17.81
CA PRO A 586 -9.28 -6.88 17.98
C PRO A 586 -8.39 -6.07 17.02
N ALA A 587 -8.94 -4.96 16.55
CA ALA A 587 -8.20 -3.96 15.79
C ALA A 587 -7.20 -3.24 16.68
N LEU A 588 -6.09 -2.79 16.10
CA LEU A 588 -5.26 -1.75 16.68
C LEU A 588 -6.05 -0.44 16.59
N VAL A 589 -6.17 0.27 17.72
CA VAL A 589 -6.99 1.49 17.81
C VAL A 589 -6.12 2.72 18.06
N PRO A 590 -6.54 3.91 17.61
CA PRO A 590 -5.82 5.15 17.88
C PRO A 590 -5.64 5.41 19.38
N HIS A 591 -4.43 5.80 19.76
CA HIS A 591 -4.05 6.18 21.13
C HIS A 591 -3.71 7.67 21.22
N ALA A 592 -3.72 8.22 22.44
CA ALA A 592 -3.22 9.56 22.67
C ALA A 592 -1.68 9.55 22.58
N PRO A 593 -1.08 10.57 21.93
CA PRO A 593 0.37 10.71 21.89
C PRO A 593 0.94 10.92 23.29
N ALA A 594 2.21 10.57 23.47
CA ALA A 594 2.94 10.88 24.70
C ALA A 594 2.98 12.40 24.89
N ALA A 595 2.70 12.85 26.12
CA ALA A 595 2.65 14.26 26.49
C ALA A 595 4.05 14.85 26.74
#